data_AF-A0A966UVG7-F1
#
_entry.id   AF-A0A966UVG7-F1
#
_cell.length_a   1.000
_cell.length_b   1.000
_cell.length_c   1.000
_cell.angle_alpha   90.00
_cell.angle_beta   90.00
_cell.angle_gamma   90.00
#
_symmetry.space_group_name_H-M   'P 1'
#
loop_
_entity.id
_entity.type
_entity.pdbx_description
1 polymer ?
#
loop_
_entity_poly.entity_id
_entity_poly.type
_entity_poly.pdbx_seq_one_letter_code
_entity_poly.pdbx_strand_id
1 'polypeptide(L)'
;MNPHFPFFSSDNQTTAWLDLLGLPPLIRTCILFAVLAWVPCSLRAVDATPNTNAPTPVAPSAVKVTSDTGPIIEATRENLTKWVETKQMISKEKSEWTTGKDILEDRVRLAQAEAATVRDKLKEIAVAVAEAQKKRDELAAQNDKLKATSEKTKAMVMAAEKKLRPLLPQLPDPLREKLKPILARFPEDSEKSTASLAERLQNVLGVLDQASAFNSTVASVKELRTFPDGTRAEVTT
;
A
#
# COMPACT_ATOMS: atom_id res chain seq x y z
N MET A 1 -30.48 -46.37 -9.67
CA MET A 1 -31.92 -46.00 -9.64
C MET A 1 -32.17 -45.05 -8.49
N ASN A 2 -32.53 -43.79 -8.79
CA ASN A 2 -33.40 -42.96 -7.93
C ASN A 2 -34.87 -43.32 -8.29
N PRO A 3 -35.97 -42.89 -7.61
CA PRO A 3 -36.13 -41.62 -6.88
C PRO A 3 -36.97 -41.68 -5.57
N HIS A 4 -36.93 -40.63 -4.74
CA HIS A 4 -38.06 -39.72 -4.42
C HIS A 4 -37.83 -38.97 -3.09
N PHE A 5 -38.16 -37.68 -3.11
CA PHE A 5 -37.82 -36.59 -2.19
C PHE A 5 -38.32 -36.69 -0.73
N PRO A 6 -37.62 -36.03 0.22
CA PRO A 6 -38.16 -35.65 1.53
C PRO A 6 -39.04 -34.38 1.45
N PHE A 7 -40.09 -34.38 2.28
CA PHE A 7 -41.10 -33.34 2.44
C PHE A 7 -40.58 -32.15 3.28
N PHE A 8 -40.93 -30.94 2.86
CA PHE A 8 -40.66 -29.59 3.40
C PHE A 8 -41.09 -29.44 4.89
N SER A 9 -40.29 -28.90 5.81
CA SER A 9 -39.89 -27.49 6.04
C SER A 9 -40.95 -26.64 6.77
N SER A 10 -40.67 -26.36 8.05
CA SER A 10 -41.19 -25.24 8.83
C SER A 10 -40.03 -24.78 9.70
N ASP A 11 -39.15 -23.93 9.18
CA ASP A 11 -38.40 -22.93 10.00
C ASP A 11 -37.33 -22.15 9.22
N ASN A 12 -37.05 -22.47 7.95
CA ASN A 12 -35.86 -21.90 7.29
C ASN A 12 -36.12 -21.21 5.94
N GLN A 13 -36.98 -20.19 5.91
CA GLN A 13 -37.12 -19.34 4.69
C GLN A 13 -36.99 -17.83 4.88
N THR A 14 -36.75 -17.30 6.09
CA THR A 14 -36.58 -15.85 6.28
C THR A 14 -35.13 -15.39 6.37
N THR A 15 -34.15 -16.29 6.44
CA THR A 15 -32.72 -15.94 6.62
C THR A 15 -31.89 -16.04 5.34
N ALA A 16 -32.38 -16.76 4.32
CA ALA A 16 -31.60 -17.10 3.13
C ALA A 16 -31.22 -15.90 2.22
N TRP A 17 -31.96 -14.79 2.26
CA TRP A 17 -31.65 -13.60 1.46
C TRP A 17 -30.60 -12.68 2.09
N LEU A 18 -30.26 -12.88 3.38
CA LEU A 18 -29.27 -12.09 4.11
C LEU A 18 -27.87 -12.74 4.13
N ASP A 19 -27.74 -14.02 3.76
CA ASP A 19 -26.45 -14.73 3.70
C ASP A 19 -25.65 -14.41 2.42
N LEU A 20 -26.29 -13.88 1.37
CA LEU A 20 -25.63 -13.61 0.08
C LEU A 20 -24.70 -12.37 0.08
N LEU A 21 -24.63 -11.61 1.18
CA LEU A 21 -23.91 -10.33 1.27
C LEU A 21 -22.71 -10.35 2.23
N GLY A 22 -22.38 -11.47 2.88
CA GLY A 22 -21.13 -11.61 3.64
C GLY A 22 -20.89 -10.57 4.75
N LEU A 23 -21.94 -10.14 5.46
CA LEU A 23 -21.83 -9.14 6.54
C LEU A 23 -21.65 -9.78 7.95
N PRO A 24 -20.88 -9.15 8.85
CA PRO A 24 -20.61 -9.65 10.20
C PRO A 24 -21.86 -9.65 11.11
N PRO A 25 -21.89 -10.53 12.14
CA PRO A 25 -23.11 -10.93 12.87
C PRO A 25 -23.82 -9.80 13.63
N LEU A 26 -23.13 -8.71 13.95
CA LEU A 26 -23.69 -7.57 14.70
C LEU A 26 -24.58 -6.65 13.85
N ILE A 27 -24.48 -6.71 12.51
CA ILE A 27 -25.31 -5.88 11.62
C ILE A 27 -26.64 -6.59 11.30
N ARG A 28 -26.66 -7.93 11.39
CA ARG A 28 -27.86 -8.76 11.17
C ARG A 28 -28.95 -8.54 12.21
N THR A 29 -28.56 -8.32 13.47
CA THR A 29 -29.49 -8.08 14.58
C THR A 29 -30.16 -6.71 14.51
N CYS A 30 -29.49 -5.69 13.95
CA CYS A 30 -30.07 -4.35 13.81
C CYS A 30 -31.16 -4.26 12.73
N ILE A 31 -31.06 -5.04 11.64
CA ILE A 31 -32.06 -5.01 10.55
C ILE A 31 -33.34 -5.76 10.95
N LEU A 32 -33.23 -6.82 11.75
CA LEU A 32 -34.40 -7.55 12.28
C LEU A 32 -35.20 -6.72 13.31
N PHE A 33 -34.55 -5.80 14.04
CA PHE A 33 -35.23 -4.92 15.00
C PHE A 33 -36.03 -3.77 14.35
N ALA A 34 -35.70 -3.39 13.11
CA ALA A 34 -36.37 -2.29 12.42
C ALA A 34 -37.70 -2.70 11.73
N VAL A 35 -37.98 -4.00 11.60
CA VAL A 35 -39.15 -4.53 10.88
C VAL A 35 -40.34 -4.84 11.82
N LEU A 36 -40.16 -4.79 13.15
CA LEU A 36 -41.20 -5.15 14.14
C LEU A 36 -41.89 -3.96 14.82
N ALA A 37 -41.62 -2.73 14.40
CA ALA A 37 -42.16 -1.50 15.01
C ALA A 37 -43.04 -0.65 14.07
N TRP A 38 -43.71 -1.28 13.10
CA TRP A 38 -44.69 -0.61 12.26
C TRP A 38 -46.02 -1.38 12.22
N VAL A 39 -46.86 -1.12 13.23
CA VAL A 39 -48.29 -1.45 13.16
C VAL A 39 -49.04 -0.16 12.81
N PRO A 40 -49.76 -0.11 11.68
CA PRO A 40 -50.50 1.06 11.24
C PRO A 40 -51.78 1.23 12.08
N CYS A 41 -51.82 2.28 12.89
CA CYS A 41 -53.04 2.73 13.55
C CYS A 41 -53.93 3.43 12.51
N SER A 42 -54.99 2.76 12.07
CA SER A 42 -56.01 3.36 11.23
C SER A 42 -57.41 3.07 11.80
N LEU A 43 -58.20 4.14 11.79
CA LEU A 43 -59.65 4.25 12.01
C LEU A 43 -60.20 4.10 13.44
N ARG A 44 -60.58 5.26 14.00
CA ARG A 44 -62.00 5.46 14.35
C ARG A 44 -62.40 6.91 14.13
N ALA A 45 -63.16 7.13 13.06
CA ALA A 45 -64.05 8.27 12.92
C ALA A 45 -65.20 8.10 13.93
N VAL A 46 -65.52 9.16 14.67
CA VAL A 46 -66.82 9.34 15.33
C VAL A 46 -67.33 10.71 14.90
N ASP A 47 -68.52 10.66 14.32
CA ASP A 47 -69.24 11.76 13.70
C ASP A 47 -69.51 12.92 14.66
N ALA A 48 -69.38 14.12 14.09
CA ALA A 48 -69.97 15.33 14.61
C ALA A 48 -71.47 15.37 14.29
N THR A 49 -72.30 15.58 15.31
CA THR A 49 -73.57 16.34 15.21
C THR A 49 -73.90 16.99 16.56
N PRO A 50 -74.72 18.06 16.57
CA PRO A 50 -74.51 19.22 17.42
C PRO A 50 -75.35 19.17 18.69
N ASN A 51 -74.76 19.60 19.81
CA ASN A 51 -75.55 20.08 20.94
C ASN A 51 -75.24 21.55 21.20
N THR A 52 -76.12 22.37 20.63
CA THR A 52 -76.48 23.72 21.04
C THR A 52 -76.65 23.79 22.56
N ASN A 53 -75.72 24.46 23.24
CA ASN A 53 -76.03 25.26 24.42
C ASN A 53 -75.13 26.48 24.43
N ALA A 54 -75.57 27.51 23.72
CA ALA A 54 -75.12 28.87 23.96
C ALA A 54 -75.84 29.38 25.24
N PRO A 55 -75.13 29.87 26.25
CA PRO A 55 -75.67 30.91 27.09
C PRO A 55 -75.40 32.26 26.41
N THR A 56 -76.46 32.87 25.90
CA THR A 56 -76.53 34.29 25.53
C THR A 56 -76.25 35.20 26.73
N PRO A 57 -75.91 36.48 26.47
CA PRO A 57 -75.02 37.28 27.30
C PRO A 57 -75.74 37.92 28.47
N VAL A 58 -75.16 37.84 29.66
CA VAL A 58 -75.51 38.73 30.76
C VAL A 58 -74.55 39.91 30.75
N ALA A 59 -75.13 41.09 30.54
CA ALA A 59 -74.49 42.40 30.61
C ALA A 59 -73.73 42.59 31.95
N PRO A 60 -72.72 43.48 31.99
CA PRO A 60 -71.73 43.53 33.06
C PRO A 60 -72.37 44.01 34.36
N SER A 61 -72.63 43.06 35.27
CA SER A 61 -72.86 43.41 36.66
C SER A 61 -71.52 43.83 37.25
N ALA A 62 -71.41 45.12 37.55
CA ALA A 62 -70.27 45.71 38.23
C ALA A 62 -69.92 44.89 39.47
N VAL A 63 -68.83 44.13 39.38
CA VAL A 63 -68.23 43.47 40.54
C VAL A 63 -67.68 44.58 41.42
N LYS A 64 -68.39 44.88 42.51
CA LYS A 64 -67.82 45.59 43.64
C LYS A 64 -66.60 44.79 44.09
N VAL A 65 -65.42 45.40 43.98
CA VAL A 65 -64.19 44.90 44.58
C VAL A 65 -64.44 44.77 46.08
N THR A 66 -64.70 43.54 46.52
CA THR A 66 -64.74 43.18 47.94
C THR A 66 -63.38 42.61 48.32
N SER A 67 -63.01 42.80 49.59
CA SER A 67 -61.67 42.68 50.16
C SER A 67 -61.00 41.30 50.10
N ASP A 68 -61.62 40.28 49.48
CA ASP A 68 -61.02 38.95 49.20
C ASP A 68 -60.44 38.81 47.78
N THR A 69 -60.56 39.85 46.94
CA THR A 69 -60.03 39.83 45.55
C THR A 69 -58.50 39.99 45.52
N GLY A 70 -57.92 40.65 46.54
CA GLY A 70 -56.48 40.88 46.67
C GLY A 70 -55.62 39.60 46.62
N PRO A 71 -55.87 38.58 47.48
CA PRO A 71 -55.07 37.35 47.49
C PRO A 71 -55.22 36.50 46.22
N ILE A 72 -56.38 36.49 45.57
CA ILE A 72 -56.62 35.73 44.32
C ILE A 72 -55.85 36.36 43.13
N ILE A 73 -55.81 37.69 43.08
CA ILE A 73 -55.03 38.41 42.07
C ILE A 73 -53.54 38.11 42.24
N GLU A 74 -53.05 38.08 43.48
CA GLU A 74 -51.63 37.83 43.75
C GLU A 74 -51.22 36.39 43.40
N ALA A 75 -52.04 35.39 43.75
CA ALA A 75 -51.83 34.00 43.33
C ALA A 75 -51.85 33.83 41.79
N THR A 76 -52.68 34.59 41.09
CA THR A 76 -52.72 34.58 39.62
C THR A 76 -51.45 35.18 39.02
N ARG A 77 -50.94 36.26 39.61
CA ARG A 77 -49.66 36.88 39.20
C ARG A 77 -48.48 35.95 39.44
N GLU A 78 -48.44 35.25 40.58
CA GLU A 78 -47.40 34.27 40.87
C GLU A 78 -47.40 33.10 39.87
N ASN A 79 -48.59 32.56 39.55
CA ASN A 79 -48.73 31.52 38.53
C ASN A 79 -48.33 32.01 37.13
N LEU A 80 -48.65 33.25 36.79
CA LEU A 80 -48.20 33.86 35.54
C LEU A 80 -46.68 33.99 35.50
N THR A 81 -46.04 34.44 36.58
CA THR A 81 -44.57 34.51 36.69
C THR A 81 -43.94 33.15 36.47
N LYS A 82 -44.41 32.11 37.18
CA LYS A 82 -43.93 30.73 37.02
C LYS A 82 -44.13 30.20 35.60
N TRP A 83 -45.25 30.54 34.96
CA TRP A 83 -45.51 30.17 33.57
C TRP A 83 -44.54 30.86 32.59
N VAL A 84 -44.29 32.16 32.78
CA VAL A 84 -43.32 32.92 31.97
C VAL A 84 -41.91 32.36 32.16
N GLU A 85 -41.49 32.08 33.39
CA GLU A 85 -40.20 31.45 33.70
C GLU A 85 -40.05 30.09 32.99
N THR A 86 -41.09 29.25 33.08
CA THR A 86 -41.09 27.94 32.40
C THR A 86 -41.02 28.10 30.88
N LYS A 87 -41.79 29.03 30.30
CA LYS A 87 -41.72 29.32 28.85
C LYS A 87 -40.34 29.82 28.44
N GLN A 88 -39.70 30.65 29.27
CA GLN A 88 -38.36 31.13 29.03
C GLN A 88 -37.33 29.99 29.08
N MET A 89 -37.43 29.08 30.06
CA MET A 89 -36.57 27.89 30.13
C MET A 89 -36.76 26.98 28.93
N ILE A 90 -38.00 26.67 28.53
CA ILE A 90 -38.29 25.87 27.34
C ILE A 90 -37.69 26.53 26.08
N SER A 91 -37.79 27.86 25.97
CA SER A 91 -37.20 28.58 24.84
C SER A 91 -35.68 28.49 24.82
N LYS A 92 -35.01 28.59 25.98
CA LYS A 92 -33.56 28.45 26.10
C LYS A 92 -33.13 27.03 25.74
N GLU A 93 -33.76 26.02 26.34
CA GLU A 93 -33.44 24.61 26.10
C GLU A 93 -33.66 24.23 24.63
N LYS A 94 -34.73 24.73 23.99
CA LYS A 94 -34.95 24.52 22.55
C LYS A 94 -33.85 25.15 21.69
N SER A 95 -33.38 26.34 22.05
CA SER A 95 -32.27 27.02 21.36
C SER A 95 -30.96 26.26 21.55
N GLU A 96 -30.66 25.83 22.78
CA GLU A 96 -29.48 25.03 23.12
C GLU A 96 -29.51 23.66 22.42
N TRP A 97 -30.66 23.00 22.38
CA TRP A 97 -30.86 21.74 21.67
C TRP A 97 -30.60 21.89 20.17
N THR A 98 -31.15 22.94 19.54
CA THR A 98 -30.94 23.19 18.12
C THR A 98 -29.45 23.46 17.83
N THR A 99 -28.81 24.31 18.64
CA THR A 99 -27.38 24.59 18.53
C THR A 99 -26.52 23.33 18.75
N GLY A 100 -26.84 22.54 19.77
CA GLY A 100 -26.13 21.30 20.07
C GLY A 100 -26.27 20.26 18.97
N LYS A 101 -27.47 20.16 18.37
CA LYS A 101 -27.72 19.32 17.20
C LYS A 101 -26.86 19.75 16.01
N ASP A 102 -26.86 21.05 15.68
CA ASP A 102 -26.08 21.57 14.55
C ASP A 102 -24.57 21.31 14.74
N ILE A 103 -24.04 21.55 15.95
CA ILE A 103 -22.64 21.23 16.28
C ILE A 103 -22.34 19.74 16.11
N LEU A 104 -23.25 18.85 16.53
CA LEU A 104 -23.03 17.41 16.42
C LEU A 104 -23.08 16.95 14.97
N GLU A 105 -24.01 17.49 14.17
CA GLU A 105 -24.08 17.23 12.73
C GLU A 105 -22.83 17.71 11.99
N ASP A 106 -22.33 18.91 12.32
CA ASP A 106 -21.07 19.42 11.76
C ASP A 106 -19.87 18.55 12.13
N ARG A 107 -19.78 18.09 13.38
CA ARG A 107 -18.71 17.18 13.81
C ARG A 107 -18.79 15.83 13.11
N VAL A 108 -20.00 15.28 12.93
CA VAL A 108 -20.19 14.03 12.17
C VAL A 108 -19.77 14.21 10.72
N ARG A 109 -20.16 15.32 10.09
CA ARG A 109 -19.77 15.65 8.71
C ARG A 109 -18.26 15.77 8.56
N LEU A 110 -17.60 16.47 9.49
CA LEU A 110 -16.14 16.60 9.51
C LEU A 110 -15.45 15.24 9.69
N ALA A 111 -15.88 14.44 10.67
CA ALA A 111 -15.32 13.12 10.94
C ALA A 111 -15.48 12.18 9.74
N GLN A 112 -16.61 12.26 9.02
CA GLN A 112 -16.83 11.48 7.79
C GLN A 112 -15.87 11.94 6.67
N ALA A 113 -15.68 13.24 6.48
CA ALA A 113 -14.76 13.78 5.48
C ALA A 113 -13.30 13.43 5.78
N GLU A 114 -12.88 13.51 7.04
CA GLU A 114 -11.56 13.08 7.49
C GLU A 114 -11.36 11.58 7.28
N ALA A 115 -12.35 10.76 7.66
CA ALA A 115 -12.27 9.32 7.47
C ALA A 115 -12.25 8.92 5.98
N ALA A 116 -12.94 9.66 5.10
CA ALA A 116 -12.84 9.46 3.65
C ALA A 116 -11.43 9.79 3.15
N THR A 117 -10.91 10.96 3.53
CA THR A 117 -9.56 11.41 3.17
C THR A 117 -8.48 10.43 3.61
N VAL A 118 -8.56 9.93 4.84
CA VAL A 118 -7.59 8.93 5.36
C VAL A 118 -7.70 7.61 4.60
N ARG A 119 -8.91 7.16 4.24
CA ARG A 119 -9.08 5.94 3.43
C ARG A 119 -8.50 6.09 2.04
N ASP A 120 -8.65 7.26 1.41
CA ASP A 120 -8.10 7.48 0.07
C ASP A 120 -6.57 7.56 0.10
N LYS A 121 -5.99 8.25 1.09
CA LYS A 121 -4.54 8.23 1.34
C LYS A 121 -4.04 6.80 1.59
N LEU A 122 -4.78 5.97 2.33
CA LEU A 122 -4.41 4.58 2.56
C LEU A 122 -4.39 3.77 1.25
N LYS A 123 -5.36 3.99 0.34
CA LYS A 123 -5.37 3.33 -0.98
C LYS A 123 -4.17 3.76 -1.82
N GLU A 124 -3.89 5.06 -1.88
CA GLU A 124 -2.73 5.59 -2.62
C GLU A 124 -1.42 5.01 -2.10
N ILE A 125 -1.23 4.98 -0.77
CA ILE A 125 -0.05 4.39 -0.14
C ILE A 125 0.01 2.87 -0.42
N ALA A 126 -1.11 2.15 -0.35
CA ALA A 126 -1.15 0.73 -0.64
C ALA A 126 -0.73 0.42 -2.10
N VAL A 127 -1.18 1.22 -3.06
CA VAL A 127 -0.74 1.12 -4.47
C VAL A 127 0.75 1.41 -4.60
N ALA A 128 1.23 2.51 -3.99
CA ALA A 128 2.64 2.87 -4.03
C ALA A 128 3.55 1.79 -3.40
N VAL A 129 3.12 1.18 -2.29
CA VAL A 129 3.84 0.06 -1.64
C VAL A 129 3.85 -1.17 -2.54
N ALA A 130 2.73 -1.52 -3.17
CA ALA A 130 2.68 -2.65 -4.09
C ALA A 130 3.60 -2.44 -5.31
N GLU A 131 3.64 -1.24 -5.87
CA GLU A 131 4.58 -0.89 -6.95
C GLU A 131 6.04 -0.91 -6.49
N ALA A 132 6.33 -0.38 -5.30
CA ALA A 132 7.67 -0.42 -4.73
C ALA A 132 8.14 -1.86 -4.48
N GLN A 133 7.24 -2.74 -4.02
CA GLN A 133 7.56 -4.16 -3.81
C GLN A 133 7.85 -4.85 -5.15
N LYS A 134 7.03 -4.63 -6.18
CA LYS A 134 7.30 -5.13 -7.54
C LYS A 134 8.68 -4.69 -8.05
N LYS A 135 9.03 -3.41 -7.89
CA LYS A 135 10.35 -2.89 -8.29
C LYS A 135 11.49 -3.51 -7.47
N ARG A 136 11.29 -3.76 -6.17
CA ARG A 136 12.28 -4.46 -5.35
C ARG A 136 12.49 -5.89 -5.82
N ASP A 137 11.42 -6.62 -6.09
CA ASP A 137 11.50 -8.01 -6.53
C ASP A 137 12.18 -8.10 -7.91
N GLU A 138 11.85 -7.18 -8.82
CA GLU A 138 12.52 -7.07 -10.12
C GLU A 138 14.01 -6.78 -9.99
N LEU A 139 14.39 -5.78 -9.17
CA LEU A 139 15.80 -5.44 -8.95
C LEU A 139 16.56 -6.56 -8.26
N ALA A 140 15.93 -7.30 -7.33
CA ALA A 140 16.53 -8.47 -6.70
C ALA A 140 16.81 -9.57 -7.74
N ALA A 141 15.83 -9.88 -8.60
CA ALA A 141 16.00 -10.86 -9.67
C ALA A 141 17.09 -10.44 -10.68
N GLN A 142 17.16 -9.15 -11.05
CA GLN A 142 18.22 -8.62 -11.89
C GLN A 142 19.60 -8.72 -11.21
N ASN A 143 19.68 -8.43 -9.91
CA ASN A 143 20.92 -8.54 -9.15
C ASN A 143 21.43 -9.97 -9.09
N ASP A 144 20.55 -10.94 -8.85
CA ASP A 144 20.89 -12.36 -8.81
C ASP A 144 21.35 -12.86 -10.18
N LYS A 145 20.68 -12.43 -11.26
CA LYS A 145 21.12 -12.73 -12.63
C LYS A 145 22.51 -12.15 -12.92
N LEU A 146 22.76 -10.89 -12.53
CA LEU A 146 24.07 -10.26 -12.71
C LEU A 146 25.17 -10.97 -11.92
N LYS A 147 24.90 -11.34 -10.66
CA LYS A 147 25.82 -12.15 -9.84
C LYS A 147 26.13 -13.49 -10.49
N ALA A 148 25.12 -14.23 -10.92
CA ALA A 148 25.30 -15.51 -11.60
C ALA A 148 26.15 -15.37 -12.89
N THR A 149 25.91 -14.34 -13.70
CA THR A 149 26.73 -14.07 -14.89
C THR A 149 28.16 -13.65 -14.54
N SER A 150 28.35 -12.88 -13.47
CA SER A 150 29.65 -12.45 -12.98
C SER A 150 30.47 -13.64 -12.48
N GLU A 151 29.85 -14.53 -11.70
CA GLU A 151 30.47 -15.78 -11.22
C GLU A 151 30.83 -16.71 -12.37
N LYS A 152 29.94 -16.88 -13.36
CA LYS A 152 30.24 -17.65 -14.57
C LYS A 152 31.44 -17.06 -15.33
N THR A 153 31.47 -15.74 -15.51
CA THR A 153 32.57 -15.06 -16.21
C THR A 153 33.88 -15.20 -15.42
N LYS A 154 33.82 -15.06 -14.10
CA LYS A 154 34.97 -15.30 -13.22
C LYS A 154 35.51 -16.72 -13.36
N ALA A 155 34.63 -17.72 -13.36
CA ALA A 155 35.01 -19.12 -13.55
C ALA A 155 35.67 -19.35 -14.91
N MET A 156 35.14 -18.75 -15.98
CA MET A 156 35.71 -18.83 -17.33
C MET A 156 37.11 -18.20 -17.40
N VAL A 157 37.29 -17.01 -16.81
CA VAL A 157 38.60 -16.34 -16.76
C VAL A 157 39.61 -17.17 -15.96
N MET A 158 39.24 -17.68 -14.79
CA MET A 158 40.14 -18.56 -14.01
C MET A 158 40.50 -19.84 -14.78
N ALA A 159 39.57 -20.44 -15.51
CA ALA A 159 39.84 -21.61 -16.34
C ALA A 159 40.80 -21.28 -17.49
N ALA A 160 40.66 -20.10 -18.11
CA ALA A 160 41.56 -19.64 -19.15
C ALA A 160 42.98 -19.38 -18.62
N GLU A 161 43.11 -18.72 -17.47
CA GLU A 161 44.41 -18.49 -16.82
C GLU A 161 45.11 -19.80 -16.43
N LYS A 162 44.39 -20.75 -15.84
CA LYS A 162 44.93 -22.07 -15.48
C LYS A 162 45.46 -22.84 -16.71
N LYS A 163 44.80 -22.69 -17.87
CA LYS A 163 45.26 -23.28 -19.13
C LYS A 163 46.44 -22.53 -19.75
N LEU A 164 46.47 -21.21 -19.62
CA LEU A 164 47.51 -20.37 -20.22
C LEU A 164 48.84 -20.47 -19.45
N ARG A 165 48.81 -20.56 -18.11
CA ARG A 165 50.00 -20.58 -17.26
C ARG A 165 51.06 -21.64 -17.63
N PRO A 166 50.71 -22.92 -17.89
CA PRO A 166 51.70 -23.92 -18.31
C PRO A 166 52.25 -23.69 -19.74
N LEU A 167 51.55 -22.93 -20.58
CA LEU A 167 51.97 -22.64 -21.95
C LEU A 167 52.95 -21.46 -22.01
N LEU A 168 52.89 -20.51 -21.07
CA LEU A 168 53.78 -19.35 -21.00
C LEU A 168 55.29 -19.67 -21.07
N PRO A 169 55.84 -20.68 -20.35
CA PRO A 169 57.25 -21.02 -20.44
C PRO A 169 57.64 -21.72 -21.75
N GLN A 170 56.70 -22.29 -22.49
CA GLN A 170 56.95 -22.98 -23.77
C GLN A 170 57.01 -22.02 -24.97
N LEU A 171 56.70 -20.74 -24.75
CA LEU A 171 56.71 -19.73 -25.81
C LEU A 171 58.17 -19.39 -26.21
N PRO A 172 58.43 -19.18 -27.52
CA PRO A 172 59.75 -18.85 -28.03
C PRO A 172 60.21 -17.48 -27.51
N ASP A 173 61.52 -17.34 -27.28
CA ASP A 173 62.16 -16.15 -26.70
C ASP A 173 61.75 -14.79 -27.34
N PRO A 174 61.62 -14.63 -28.67
CA PRO A 174 61.15 -13.37 -29.28
C PRO A 174 59.73 -12.97 -28.86
N LEU A 175 58.88 -13.94 -28.50
CA LEU A 175 57.54 -13.68 -27.99
C LEU A 175 57.59 -13.33 -26.50
N ARG A 176 58.47 -13.99 -25.74
CA ARG A 176 58.63 -13.78 -24.30
C ARG A 176 59.05 -12.34 -23.98
N GLU A 177 59.95 -11.76 -24.77
CA GLU A 177 60.37 -10.35 -24.64
C GLU A 177 59.21 -9.37 -24.83
N LYS A 178 58.32 -9.61 -25.81
CA LYS A 178 57.13 -8.78 -26.06
C LYS A 178 56.04 -8.93 -24.99
N LEU A 179 55.98 -10.11 -24.37
CA LEU A 179 55.00 -10.46 -23.35
C LEU A 179 55.39 -10.01 -21.94
N LYS A 180 56.67 -9.69 -21.67
CA LYS A 180 57.16 -9.20 -20.36
C LYS A 180 56.24 -8.17 -19.67
N PRO A 181 55.76 -7.09 -20.33
CA PRO A 181 54.88 -6.11 -19.68
C PRO A 181 53.48 -6.66 -19.34
N ILE A 182 52.98 -7.65 -20.09
CA ILE A 182 51.68 -8.28 -19.87
C ILE A 182 51.79 -9.36 -18.77
N LEU A 183 52.88 -10.12 -18.79
CA LEU A 183 53.24 -11.12 -17.77
C LEU A 183 53.44 -10.50 -16.39
N ALA A 184 54.03 -9.30 -16.31
CA ALA A 184 54.20 -8.56 -15.06
C ALA A 184 52.86 -8.16 -14.40
N ARG A 185 51.77 -8.12 -15.18
CA ARG A 185 50.41 -7.83 -14.69
C ARG A 185 49.58 -9.09 -14.49
N PHE A 186 50.14 -10.26 -14.81
CA PHE A 186 49.46 -11.53 -14.67
C PHE A 186 49.53 -11.98 -13.20
N PRO A 187 48.39 -12.26 -12.54
CA PRO A 187 48.44 -12.73 -11.17
C PRO A 187 49.11 -14.11 -11.10
N GLU A 188 49.96 -14.31 -10.08
CA GLU A 188 50.59 -15.61 -9.85
C GLU A 188 49.57 -16.68 -9.41
N ASP A 189 48.56 -16.25 -8.64
CA ASP A 189 47.43 -17.06 -8.20
C ASP A 189 46.11 -16.57 -8.79
N SER A 190 45.50 -17.40 -9.64
CA SER A 190 44.17 -17.12 -10.25
C SER A 190 43.04 -16.96 -9.24
N GLU A 191 43.20 -17.47 -8.01
CA GLU A 191 42.16 -17.50 -6.97
C GLU A 191 42.28 -16.32 -5.98
N LYS A 192 43.48 -15.74 -5.82
CA LYS A 192 43.77 -14.63 -4.93
C LYS A 192 44.47 -13.51 -5.70
N SER A 193 43.73 -12.85 -6.58
CA SER A 193 44.23 -11.70 -7.33
C SER A 193 43.60 -10.40 -6.79
N THR A 194 44.42 -9.37 -6.64
CA THR A 194 44.00 -7.99 -6.34
C THR A 194 43.53 -7.24 -7.59
N ALA A 195 43.79 -7.77 -8.79
CA ALA A 195 43.38 -7.18 -10.05
C ALA A 195 41.90 -7.42 -10.34
N SER A 196 41.27 -6.47 -11.03
CA SER A 196 39.87 -6.59 -11.43
C SER A 196 39.68 -7.72 -12.46
N LEU A 197 38.48 -8.30 -12.53
CA LEU A 197 38.15 -9.34 -13.51
C LEU A 197 38.39 -8.88 -14.96
N ALA A 198 38.14 -7.60 -15.24
CA ALA A 198 38.33 -6.99 -16.56
C ALA A 198 39.82 -6.91 -16.94
N GLU A 199 40.69 -6.46 -16.03
CA GLU A 199 42.15 -6.41 -16.27
C GLU A 199 42.73 -7.80 -16.50
N ARG A 200 42.25 -8.79 -15.74
CA ARG A 200 42.65 -10.19 -15.90
C ARG A 200 42.26 -10.76 -17.26
N LEU A 201 41.02 -10.54 -17.69
CA LEU A 201 40.57 -10.94 -19.03
C LEU A 201 41.36 -10.23 -20.13
N GLN A 202 41.64 -8.93 -19.96
CA GLN A 202 42.45 -8.16 -20.91
C GLN A 202 43.88 -8.70 -21.02
N ASN A 203 44.48 -9.14 -19.90
CA ASN A 203 45.80 -9.76 -19.91
C ASN A 203 45.78 -11.09 -20.67
N VAL A 204 44.79 -11.97 -20.42
CA VAL A 204 44.65 -13.24 -21.14
C VAL A 204 44.46 -13.01 -22.65
N LEU A 205 43.58 -12.08 -23.03
CA LEU A 205 43.35 -11.73 -24.43
C LEU A 205 44.60 -11.13 -25.08
N GLY A 206 45.33 -10.26 -24.38
CA GLY A 206 46.58 -9.67 -24.89
C GLY A 206 47.66 -10.72 -25.17
N VAL A 207 47.80 -11.74 -24.31
CA VAL A 207 48.74 -12.85 -24.57
C VAL A 207 48.29 -13.66 -25.80
N LEU A 208 47.00 -13.99 -25.88
CA LEU A 208 46.46 -14.77 -26.99
C LEU A 208 46.56 -14.04 -28.33
N ASP A 209 46.31 -12.73 -28.34
CA ASP A 209 46.43 -11.88 -29.53
C ASP A 209 47.87 -11.81 -30.02
N GLN A 210 48.84 -11.59 -29.11
CA GLN A 210 50.26 -11.62 -29.47
C GLN A 210 50.74 -13.00 -29.96
N ALA A 211 50.25 -14.08 -29.36
CA ALA A 211 50.54 -15.44 -29.81
C ALA A 211 49.95 -15.72 -31.20
N SER A 212 48.71 -15.30 -31.45
CA SER A 212 48.06 -15.41 -32.77
C SER A 212 48.77 -14.58 -33.83
N ALA A 213 49.16 -13.34 -33.48
CA ALA A 213 49.93 -12.46 -34.35
C ALA A 213 51.26 -13.13 -34.76
N PHE A 214 52.02 -13.65 -33.79
CA PHE A 214 53.27 -14.37 -34.08
C PHE A 214 53.07 -15.63 -34.92
N ASN A 215 51.99 -16.39 -34.70
CA ASN A 215 51.68 -17.55 -35.54
C ASN A 215 51.32 -17.16 -36.99
N SER A 216 50.77 -15.96 -37.20
CA SER A 216 50.40 -15.46 -38.53
C SER A 216 51.55 -14.75 -39.26
N THR A 217 52.62 -14.38 -38.55
CA THR A 217 53.75 -13.67 -39.14
C THR A 217 54.96 -14.60 -39.17
N VAL A 218 55.54 -14.83 -40.35
CA VAL A 218 56.84 -15.52 -40.44
C VAL A 218 57.90 -14.59 -39.83
N ALA A 219 58.18 -14.78 -38.54
CA ALA A 219 59.16 -13.97 -37.81
C ALA A 219 60.55 -14.57 -37.99
N SER A 220 61.34 -14.04 -38.93
CA SER A 220 62.77 -14.37 -39.04
C SER A 220 63.56 -13.59 -37.98
N VAL A 221 64.15 -14.29 -37.02
CA VAL A 221 65.03 -13.72 -36.01
C VAL A 221 66.46 -13.69 -36.58
N LYS A 222 67.06 -12.51 -36.60
CA LYS A 222 68.47 -12.31 -36.96
C LYS A 222 69.30 -12.45 -35.69
N GLU A 223 69.90 -13.63 -35.46
CA GLU A 223 70.76 -13.87 -34.30
C GLU A 223 72.23 -13.73 -34.71
N LEU A 224 72.98 -12.85 -34.03
CA LEU A 224 74.43 -12.72 -34.17
C LEU A 224 75.09 -13.76 -33.27
N ARG A 225 75.42 -14.94 -33.81
CA ARG A 225 76.24 -15.92 -33.09
C ARG A 225 77.71 -15.58 -33.25
N THR A 226 78.39 -15.38 -32.12
CA THR A 226 79.85 -15.25 -32.07
C THR A 226 80.46 -16.65 -32.08
N PHE A 227 81.18 -16.98 -33.16
CA PHE A 227 81.99 -18.20 -33.22
C PHE A 227 83.30 -18.03 -32.42
N PRO A 228 83.94 -19.11 -31.97
CA PRO A 228 85.18 -19.07 -31.17
C PRO A 228 86.37 -18.35 -31.84
N ASP A 229 86.29 -18.03 -33.13
CA ASP A 229 87.29 -17.25 -33.90
C ASP A 229 86.97 -15.75 -34.05
N GLY A 230 86.10 -15.17 -33.20
CA GLY A 230 85.89 -13.72 -33.14
C GLY A 230 85.19 -13.09 -34.36
N THR A 231 84.76 -13.90 -35.32
CA THR A 231 84.01 -13.44 -36.50
C THR A 231 82.50 -13.49 -36.20
N ARG A 232 81.81 -12.37 -36.46
CA ARG A 232 80.37 -12.20 -36.25
C ARG A 232 79.63 -12.63 -37.52
N ALA A 233 78.78 -13.66 -37.43
CA ALA A 233 77.93 -14.08 -38.55
C ALA A 233 76.45 -13.83 -38.18
N GLU A 234 75.73 -13.17 -39.09
CA GLU A 234 74.30 -12.94 -39.01
C GLU A 234 73.59 -14.22 -39.49
N VAL A 235 72.98 -14.96 -38.57
CA VAL A 235 72.17 -16.13 -38.93
C VAL A 235 70.70 -15.72 -38.88
N THR A 236 70.03 -15.86 -40.01
CA THR A 236 68.58 -15.66 -40.13
C THR A 236 67.89 -17.01 -39.90
N THR A 237 67.06 -17.12 -38.86
CA THR A 237 66.19 -18.28 -38.59
C THR A 237 64.76 -17.86 -38.47
#